data_AF-A0A0K8VPW8-F1
#
_entry.id   AF-A0A0K8VPW8-F1
#
_cell.length_a   1.000
_cell.length_b   1.000
_cell.length_c   1.000
_cell.angle_alpha   90.00
_cell.angle_beta   90.00
_cell.angle_gamma   90.00
#
_symmetry.space_group_name_H-M   'P 1'
#
loop_
_entity.id
_entity.type
_entity.pdbx_description
1 polymer ?
#
loop_
_entity_poly.entity_id
_entity_poly.type
_entity_poly.pdbx_seq_one_letter_code
_entity_poly.pdbx_strand_id
1 'polypeptide(L)'
;HFCCYASSAVKSDVWQSENFSLFKHKSKEVSKMSAAASATRKQDMPPTGGYKKIPYLRVPAKSYFTGFQMLAGYAVVTAAGMYVYYLTAKQIHREEIENRSAQNVIYPLLIAERDREFLKQLRRNRDEEAKLMANVPGWEVGTWYGEPVYKTLPKDTLVTPLFKEFYAHTDYKSYAKRAHLKLWS
;
A
#
# COMPACT_ATOMS: atom_id res chain seq x y z
N HIS A 1 74.76 -39.56 -95.84
CA HIS A 1 74.85 -38.15 -96.29
C HIS A 1 73.91 -37.34 -95.39
N PHE A 2 74.31 -36.36 -94.59
CA PHE A 2 75.46 -35.47 -94.67
C PHE A 2 75.87 -35.02 -93.25
N CYS A 3 77.15 -34.68 -93.13
CA CYS A 3 77.86 -34.32 -91.91
C CYS A 3 77.75 -32.82 -91.58
N CYS A 4 78.08 -32.51 -90.32
CA CYS A 4 78.92 -31.39 -89.88
C CYS A 4 78.27 -29.97 -89.81
N TYR A 5 78.20 -29.40 -88.60
CA TYR A 5 79.07 -28.30 -88.17
C TYR A 5 78.68 -27.86 -86.74
N ALA A 6 79.59 -28.11 -85.78
CA ALA A 6 79.61 -27.43 -84.49
C ALA A 6 80.91 -26.63 -84.43
N SER A 7 80.87 -25.48 -83.75
CA SER A 7 82.00 -24.68 -83.25
C SER A 7 82.14 -23.28 -83.85
N SER A 8 81.33 -22.34 -83.34
CA SER A 8 81.62 -20.90 -83.35
C SER A 8 80.90 -20.14 -82.21
N ALA A 9 80.58 -20.80 -81.09
CA ALA A 9 79.65 -20.26 -80.08
C ALA A 9 80.29 -19.53 -78.87
N VAL A 10 81.60 -19.61 -78.63
CA VAL A 10 82.11 -19.32 -77.26
C VAL A 10 82.42 -17.85 -76.98
N LYS A 11 82.49 -16.96 -77.99
CA LYS A 11 82.97 -15.57 -77.79
C LYS A 11 81.88 -14.49 -77.71
N SER A 12 80.62 -14.82 -78.01
CA SER A 12 79.45 -13.91 -77.87
C SER A 12 78.86 -13.88 -76.45
N ASP A 13 79.08 -14.94 -75.68
CA ASP A 13 78.24 -15.21 -74.50
C ASP A 13 78.62 -14.37 -73.27
N VAL A 14 79.90 -13.97 -73.16
CA VAL A 14 80.40 -13.17 -72.03
C VAL A 14 79.90 -11.72 -72.09
N TRP A 15 79.77 -11.14 -73.29
CA TRP A 15 79.21 -9.79 -73.48
C TRP A 15 77.68 -9.74 -73.29
N GLN A 16 76.99 -10.88 -73.44
CA GLN A 16 75.56 -11.01 -73.20
C GLN A 16 75.22 -11.24 -71.72
N SER A 17 76.08 -11.89 -70.93
CA SER A 17 75.81 -12.16 -69.51
C SER A 17 75.89 -10.93 -68.60
N GLU A 18 76.82 -10.00 -68.86
CA GLU A 18 76.98 -8.79 -68.03
C GLU A 18 75.89 -7.73 -68.31
N ASN A 19 75.49 -7.57 -69.58
CA ASN A 19 74.41 -6.66 -69.94
C ASN A 19 73.04 -7.15 -69.44
N PHE A 20 72.84 -8.47 -69.32
CA PHE A 20 71.60 -9.05 -68.81
C PHE A 20 71.42 -8.88 -67.30
N SER A 21 72.50 -8.89 -66.51
CA SER A 21 72.45 -8.66 -65.06
C SER A 21 72.13 -7.20 -64.73
N LEU A 22 72.70 -6.25 -65.47
CA LEU A 22 72.37 -4.82 -65.40
C LEU A 22 70.92 -4.53 -65.84
N PHE A 23 70.41 -5.21 -66.87
CA PHE A 23 69.01 -5.08 -67.29
C PHE A 23 68.02 -5.64 -66.26
N LYS A 24 68.37 -6.76 -65.59
CA LYS A 24 67.56 -7.32 -64.50
C LYS A 24 67.52 -6.42 -63.27
N HIS A 25 68.60 -5.71 -62.95
CA HIS A 25 68.60 -4.73 -61.86
C HIS A 25 67.79 -3.48 -62.21
N LYS A 26 67.95 -2.95 -63.43
CA LYS A 26 67.22 -1.75 -63.88
C LYS A 26 65.71 -2.00 -64.04
N SER A 27 65.30 -3.18 -64.50
CA SER A 27 63.87 -3.57 -64.57
C SER A 27 63.24 -3.81 -63.19
N LYS A 28 64.00 -4.35 -62.23
CA LYS A 28 63.54 -4.50 -60.83
C LYS A 28 63.38 -3.14 -60.13
N GLU A 29 64.23 -2.17 -60.39
CA GLU A 29 64.07 -0.81 -59.84
C GLU A 29 62.92 -0.03 -60.50
N VAL A 30 62.78 -0.11 -61.83
CA VAL A 30 61.65 0.54 -62.53
C VAL A 30 60.30 -0.05 -62.12
N SER A 31 60.22 -1.37 -61.87
CA SER A 31 59.00 -1.98 -61.30
C SER A 31 58.73 -1.53 -59.86
N LYS A 32 59.78 -1.34 -59.04
CA LYS A 32 59.62 -0.85 -57.65
C LYS A 32 59.20 0.63 -57.60
N MET A 33 59.69 1.47 -58.51
CA MET A 33 59.34 2.91 -58.57
C MET A 33 57.96 3.14 -59.21
N SER A 34 57.55 2.30 -60.17
CA SER A 34 56.19 2.31 -60.74
C SER A 34 55.12 1.88 -59.73
N ALA A 35 55.44 1.00 -58.79
CA ALA A 35 54.52 0.57 -57.73
C ALA A 35 54.32 1.63 -56.64
N ALA A 36 55.24 2.58 -56.48
CA ALA A 36 55.18 3.62 -55.46
C ALA A 36 54.42 4.89 -55.91
N ALA A 37 54.22 5.10 -57.22
CA ALA A 37 53.53 6.28 -57.77
C ALA A 37 52.00 6.11 -57.89
N SER A 38 51.47 4.91 -57.63
CA SER A 38 50.03 4.61 -57.59
C SER A 38 49.59 4.12 -56.21
N ALA A 39 50.10 4.74 -55.14
CA ALA A 39 49.48 4.61 -53.83
C ALA A 39 48.11 5.31 -53.84
N THR A 40 47.09 4.63 -54.35
CA THR A 40 45.69 5.08 -54.36
C THR A 40 45.31 5.46 -52.93
N ARG A 41 44.99 6.74 -52.70
CA ARG A 41 44.34 7.20 -51.47
C ARG A 41 43.14 6.29 -51.22
N LYS A 42 43.18 5.50 -50.16
CA LYS A 42 42.09 4.59 -49.79
C LYS A 42 40.96 5.46 -49.23
N GLN A 43 40.09 5.93 -50.12
CA GLN A 43 38.92 6.69 -49.76
C GLN A 43 37.98 5.76 -48.98
N ASP A 44 37.49 6.20 -47.82
CA ASP A 44 36.45 5.48 -47.09
C ASP A 44 35.14 5.58 -47.88
N MET A 45 34.94 4.61 -48.77
CA MET A 45 33.71 4.45 -49.50
C MET A 45 32.71 3.61 -48.69
N PRO A 46 31.40 3.89 -48.79
CA PRO A 46 30.41 2.98 -48.26
C PRO A 46 30.58 1.59 -48.92
N PRO A 47 30.27 0.51 -48.20
CA PRO A 47 30.35 -0.83 -48.75
C PRO A 47 29.52 -0.93 -50.03
N THR A 48 29.94 -1.76 -50.99
CA THR A 48 29.36 -1.85 -52.33
C THR A 48 27.87 -2.23 -52.38
N GLY A 49 27.27 -2.62 -51.24
CA GLY A 49 25.83 -2.89 -51.06
C GLY A 49 25.05 -1.86 -50.24
N GLY A 50 25.65 -0.72 -49.88
CA GLY A 50 25.02 0.32 -49.06
C GLY A 50 24.84 -0.03 -47.59
N TYR A 51 24.46 0.95 -46.76
CA TYR A 51 24.18 0.73 -45.34
C TYR A 51 22.81 0.06 -45.14
N LYS A 52 22.67 -0.67 -44.03
CA LYS A 52 21.37 -1.20 -43.61
C LYS A 52 20.38 -0.04 -43.48
N LYS A 53 19.18 -0.20 -44.05
CA LYS A 53 18.11 0.79 -43.94
C LYS A 53 17.83 1.07 -42.46
N ILE A 54 18.08 2.31 -42.05
CA ILE A 54 17.79 2.77 -40.69
C ILE A 54 16.27 3.01 -40.62
N PRO A 55 15.53 2.31 -39.74
CA PRO A 55 14.12 2.59 -39.56
C PRO A 55 13.99 3.96 -38.90
N TYR A 56 13.61 4.95 -39.68
CA TYR A 56 13.40 6.32 -39.21
C TYR A 56 12.00 6.53 -38.61
N LEU A 57 11.09 5.56 -38.81
CA LEU A 57 9.74 5.58 -38.26
C LEU A 57 9.75 5.16 -36.79
N ARG A 58 8.94 5.84 -35.98
CA ARG A 58 8.70 5.47 -34.59
C ARG A 58 7.94 4.14 -34.55
N VAL A 59 8.55 3.12 -33.95
CA VAL A 59 7.85 1.88 -33.61
C VAL A 59 7.09 2.12 -32.29
N PRO A 60 5.75 2.11 -32.28
CA PRO A 60 5.01 2.25 -31.04
C PRO A 60 5.25 1.02 -30.14
N ALA A 61 5.29 1.25 -28.83
CA ALA A 61 5.38 0.16 -27.87
C ALA A 61 4.13 -0.73 -27.96
N LYS A 62 4.31 -2.05 -27.85
CA LYS A 62 3.19 -2.99 -27.84
C LYS A 62 2.42 -2.86 -26.52
N SER A 63 1.12 -2.63 -26.59
CA SER A 63 0.23 -2.74 -25.42
C SER A 63 -0.15 -4.20 -25.20
N TYR A 64 0.01 -4.69 -23.98
CA TYR A 64 -0.27 -6.09 -23.63
C TYR A 64 -1.73 -6.30 -23.16
N PHE A 65 -2.42 -5.23 -22.76
CA PHE A 65 -3.79 -5.31 -22.27
C PHE A 65 -4.68 -4.31 -23.00
N THR A 66 -5.86 -4.76 -23.42
CA THR A 66 -6.91 -3.86 -23.89
C THR A 66 -7.68 -3.28 -22.70
N GLY A 67 -8.26 -2.08 -22.85
CA GLY A 67 -9.03 -1.42 -21.79
C GLY A 67 -10.16 -2.29 -21.26
N PHE A 68 -10.84 -3.05 -22.13
CA PHE A 68 -11.89 -3.99 -21.72
C PHE A 68 -11.37 -5.16 -20.87
N GLN A 69 -10.15 -5.65 -21.11
CA GLN A 69 -9.54 -6.70 -20.30
C GLN A 69 -9.20 -6.19 -18.90
N MET A 70 -8.73 -4.95 -18.78
CA MET A 70 -8.47 -4.32 -17.48
C MET A 70 -9.77 -4.12 -16.68
N LEU A 71 -10.85 -3.68 -17.33
CA LEU A 71 -12.16 -3.55 -16.70
C LEU A 71 -12.72 -4.92 -16.26
N ALA A 72 -12.58 -5.94 -17.10
CA ALA A 72 -12.99 -7.30 -16.75
C ALA A 72 -12.19 -7.85 -15.55
N GLY A 73 -10.86 -7.67 -15.55
CA GLY A 73 -10.02 -8.05 -14.42
C GLY A 73 -10.41 -7.34 -13.13
N TYR A 74 -10.69 -6.03 -13.20
CA TYR A 74 -11.19 -5.27 -12.05
C TYR A 74 -12.54 -5.77 -11.54
N ALA A 75 -13.48 -6.07 -12.43
CA ALA A 75 -14.79 -6.60 -12.06
C ALA A 75 -14.67 -7.96 -11.36
N VAL A 76 -13.80 -8.85 -11.84
CA VAL A 76 -13.56 -10.17 -11.21
C VAL A 76 -12.96 -10.03 -9.82
N VAL A 77 -11.92 -9.19 -9.66
CA VAL A 77 -11.31 -8.96 -8.34
C VAL A 77 -12.32 -8.36 -7.37
N THR A 78 -13.12 -7.40 -7.82
CA THR A 78 -14.17 -6.78 -7.00
C THR A 78 -15.26 -7.79 -6.61
N ALA A 79 -15.71 -8.63 -7.53
CA ALA A 79 -16.69 -9.68 -7.24
C ALA A 79 -16.17 -10.72 -6.24
N ALA A 80 -14.90 -11.14 -6.38
CA ALA A 80 -14.26 -12.03 -5.42
C ALA A 80 -14.12 -11.37 -4.04
N GLY A 81 -13.73 -10.10 -3.99
CA GLY A 81 -13.65 -9.33 -2.75
C GLY A 81 -15.01 -9.20 -2.05
N MET A 82 -16.08 -8.91 -2.79
CA MET A 82 -17.44 -8.85 -2.25
C MET A 82 -17.90 -10.20 -1.70
N TYR A 83 -17.54 -11.31 -2.36
CA TYR A 83 -17.88 -12.65 -1.87
C TYR A 83 -17.18 -12.98 -0.55
N VAL A 84 -15.87 -12.71 -0.45
CA VAL A 84 -15.13 -12.90 0.81
C VAL A 84 -15.69 -12.00 1.91
N TYR A 85 -15.99 -10.74 1.59
CA TYR A 85 -16.60 -9.81 2.53
C TYR A 85 -17.95 -10.33 3.06
N TYR A 86 -18.80 -10.87 2.19
CA TYR A 86 -20.07 -11.46 2.60
C TYR A 86 -19.91 -12.61 3.60
N LEU A 87 -18.93 -13.50 3.37
CA LEU A 87 -18.64 -14.60 4.29
C LEU A 87 -18.19 -14.08 5.65
N THR A 88 -17.29 -13.09 5.67
CA THR A 88 -16.81 -12.45 6.90
C THR A 88 -17.94 -11.73 7.64
N ALA A 89 -18.80 -10.99 6.92
CA ALA A 89 -19.94 -10.31 7.53
C ALA A 89 -20.91 -11.29 8.21
N LYS A 90 -21.14 -12.47 7.61
CA LYS A 90 -21.94 -13.54 8.22
C LYS A 90 -21.29 -14.09 9.48
N GLN A 91 -19.96 -14.20 9.51
CA GLN A 91 -19.24 -14.63 10.70
C GLN A 91 -19.32 -13.59 11.82
N ILE A 92 -19.00 -12.32 11.53
CA ILE A 92 -19.08 -11.23 12.50
C ILE A 92 -20.49 -11.12 13.09
N HIS A 93 -21.53 -11.27 12.27
CA HIS A 93 -22.90 -11.24 12.75
C HIS A 93 -23.21 -12.37 13.76
N ARG A 94 -22.68 -13.58 13.53
CA ARG A 94 -22.81 -14.70 14.48
C ARG A 94 -22.09 -14.41 15.79
N GLU A 95 -20.87 -13.89 15.72
CA GLU A 95 -20.08 -13.50 16.89
C GLU A 95 -20.77 -12.38 17.68
N GLU A 96 -21.40 -11.42 16.99
CA GLU A 96 -22.15 -10.34 17.62
C GLU A 96 -23.42 -10.85 18.31
N ILE A 97 -24.13 -11.80 17.70
CA ILE A 97 -25.28 -12.48 18.33
C ILE A 97 -24.82 -13.24 19.58
N GLU A 98 -23.71 -13.97 19.49
CA GLU A 98 -23.15 -14.70 20.63
C GLU A 98 -22.79 -13.75 21.77
N ASN A 99 -22.05 -12.67 21.47
CA ASN A 99 -21.67 -11.66 22.46
C ASN A 99 -22.89 -10.97 23.10
N ARG A 100 -23.91 -10.59 22.31
CA ARG A 100 -25.15 -10.03 22.85
C ARG A 100 -25.90 -11.02 23.71
N SER A 101 -25.95 -12.28 23.30
CA SER A 101 -26.60 -13.33 24.08
C SER A 101 -25.91 -13.52 25.44
N ALA A 102 -24.57 -13.54 25.46
CA ALA A 102 -23.78 -13.62 26.69
C ALA A 102 -24.01 -12.40 27.59
N GLN A 103 -24.05 -11.19 27.02
CA GLN A 103 -24.36 -9.96 27.76
C GLN A 103 -25.77 -10.02 28.37
N ASN A 104 -26.78 -10.46 27.60
CA ASN A 104 -28.16 -10.56 28.08
C ASN A 104 -28.31 -11.52 29.25
N VAL A 105 -27.51 -12.60 29.33
CA VAL A 105 -27.52 -13.51 30.48
C VAL A 105 -26.98 -12.84 31.74
N ILE A 106 -25.94 -12.01 31.62
CA ILE A 106 -25.29 -11.35 32.76
C ILE A 106 -26.04 -10.09 33.19
N TYR A 107 -26.69 -9.40 32.26
CA TYR A 107 -27.40 -8.15 32.48
C TYR A 107 -28.39 -8.14 33.66
N PRO A 108 -29.27 -9.14 33.88
CA PRO A 108 -30.18 -9.15 35.02
C PRO A 108 -29.46 -9.21 36.37
N LEU A 109 -28.30 -9.89 36.46
CA LEU A 109 -27.49 -9.90 37.69
C LEU A 109 -26.91 -8.52 37.98
N LEU A 110 -26.36 -7.87 36.95
CA LEU A 110 -25.79 -6.51 37.07
C LEU A 110 -26.86 -5.47 37.40
N ILE A 111 -28.07 -5.60 36.84
CA ILE A 111 -29.20 -4.73 37.22
C ILE A 111 -29.57 -4.97 38.67
N ALA A 112 -29.71 -6.23 39.11
CA ALA A 112 -30.08 -6.53 40.48
C ALA A 112 -29.06 -6.00 41.50
N GLU A 113 -27.75 -6.10 41.20
CA GLU A 113 -26.69 -5.50 42.02
C GLU A 113 -26.78 -3.98 42.06
N ARG A 114 -26.98 -3.34 40.89
CA ARG A 114 -27.17 -1.90 40.78
C ARG A 114 -28.37 -1.43 41.59
N ASP A 115 -29.50 -2.11 41.47
CA ASP A 115 -30.76 -1.75 42.14
C ASP A 115 -30.63 -1.87 43.65
N ARG A 116 -29.94 -2.92 44.14
CA ARG A 116 -29.62 -3.07 45.57
C ARG A 116 -28.80 -1.89 46.10
N GLU A 117 -27.72 -1.52 45.41
CA GLU A 117 -26.88 -0.40 45.83
C GLU A 117 -27.61 0.95 45.72
N PHE A 118 -28.44 1.12 44.69
CA PHE A 118 -29.26 2.31 44.50
C PHE A 118 -30.25 2.50 45.65
N LEU A 119 -31.00 1.45 46.03
CA LEU A 119 -31.94 1.52 47.17
C LEU A 119 -31.23 1.74 48.50
N LYS A 120 -30.05 1.12 48.72
CA LYS A 120 -29.23 1.38 49.91
C LYS A 120 -28.82 2.85 50.00
N GLN A 121 -28.43 3.46 48.89
CA GLN A 121 -28.05 4.87 48.88
C GLN A 121 -29.25 5.78 49.15
N LEU A 122 -30.43 5.48 48.58
CA LEU A 122 -31.66 6.20 48.88
C LEU A 122 -32.02 6.13 50.37
N ARG A 123 -31.86 4.95 50.99
CA ARG A 123 -32.07 4.76 52.42
C ARG A 123 -31.13 5.64 53.25
N ARG A 124 -29.83 5.66 52.92
CA ARG A 124 -28.85 6.53 53.58
C ARG A 124 -29.22 8.00 53.47
N ASN A 125 -29.61 8.46 52.28
CA ASN A 125 -30.00 9.87 52.09
C ASN A 125 -31.24 10.22 52.94
N ARG A 126 -32.22 9.32 53.04
CA ARG A 126 -33.40 9.49 53.89
C ARG A 126 -33.06 9.49 55.39
N ASP A 127 -32.17 8.61 55.82
CA ASP A 127 -31.73 8.54 57.21
C ASP A 127 -30.93 9.80 57.61
N GLU A 128 -30.11 10.37 56.71
CA GLU A 128 -29.41 11.63 56.92
C GLU A 128 -30.36 12.85 56.86
N GLU A 129 -31.34 12.86 55.95
CA GLU A 129 -32.40 13.87 55.90
C GLU A 129 -33.16 13.93 57.24
N ALA A 130 -33.52 12.77 57.80
CA ALA A 130 -34.22 12.66 59.09
C ALA A 130 -33.39 13.26 60.24
N LYS A 131 -32.08 13.01 60.27
CA LYS A 131 -31.18 13.57 61.29
C LYS A 131 -31.00 15.08 61.11
N LEU A 132 -30.82 15.53 59.87
CA LEU A 132 -30.55 16.94 59.55
C LEU A 132 -31.77 17.83 59.79
N MET A 133 -32.97 17.32 59.50
CA MET A 133 -34.23 18.08 59.57
C MET A 133 -35.03 17.83 60.86
N ALA A 134 -34.48 17.10 61.82
CA ALA A 134 -35.16 16.76 63.08
C ALA A 134 -35.69 17.97 63.87
N ASN A 135 -35.01 19.11 63.75
CA ASN A 135 -35.33 20.33 64.51
C ASN A 135 -36.26 21.30 63.77
N VAL A 136 -36.71 20.97 62.55
CA VAL A 136 -37.55 21.85 61.74
C VAL A 136 -39.03 21.49 61.96
N PRO A 137 -39.87 22.43 62.47
CA PRO A 137 -41.27 22.14 62.73
C PRO A 137 -42.02 21.86 61.42
N GLY A 138 -42.82 20.80 61.40
CA GLY A 138 -43.64 20.41 60.25
C GLY A 138 -42.88 19.75 59.10
N TRP A 139 -41.60 19.38 59.29
CA TRP A 139 -40.85 18.63 58.28
C TRP A 139 -41.14 17.13 58.39
N GLU A 140 -41.71 16.56 57.32
CA GLU A 140 -41.90 15.12 57.16
C GLU A 140 -40.93 14.58 56.10
N VAL A 141 -40.08 13.63 56.50
CA VAL A 141 -39.00 13.08 55.65
C VAL A 141 -39.54 12.54 54.32
N GLY A 142 -38.93 12.96 53.21
CA GLY A 142 -39.31 12.54 51.87
C GLY A 142 -40.59 13.21 51.32
N THR A 143 -41.14 14.19 52.01
CA THR A 143 -42.23 15.04 51.54
C THR A 143 -41.82 16.51 51.59
N TRP A 144 -42.56 17.36 50.91
CA TRP A 144 -42.44 18.81 51.07
C TRP A 144 -43.42 19.29 52.12
N TYR A 145 -42.97 19.41 53.38
CA TYR A 145 -43.81 19.83 54.51
C TYR A 145 -45.15 19.08 54.62
N GLY A 146 -45.13 17.75 54.47
CA GLY A 146 -46.32 16.88 54.53
C GLY A 146 -47.05 16.68 53.20
N GLU A 147 -46.77 17.49 52.17
CA GLU A 147 -47.28 17.26 50.81
C GLU A 147 -46.28 16.46 49.95
N PRO A 148 -46.72 15.45 49.17
CA PRO A 148 -45.85 14.81 48.20
C PRO A 148 -45.47 15.82 47.09
N VAL A 149 -44.20 15.81 46.69
CA VAL A 149 -43.68 16.70 45.63
C VAL A 149 -44.43 16.49 44.31
N TYR A 150 -44.75 15.24 43.98
CA TYR A 150 -45.49 14.89 42.78
C TYR A 150 -46.94 14.54 43.13
N LYS A 151 -47.88 15.40 42.70
CA LYS A 151 -49.31 15.28 43.01
C LYS A 151 -50.05 14.27 42.13
N THR A 152 -49.57 14.05 40.90
CA THR A 152 -50.24 13.23 39.89
C THR A 152 -49.85 11.75 39.93
N LEU A 153 -48.77 11.41 40.64
CA LEU A 153 -48.23 10.06 40.66
C LEU A 153 -48.85 9.24 41.81
N PRO A 154 -49.05 7.92 41.63
CA PRO A 154 -49.47 7.05 42.73
C PRO A 154 -48.39 7.02 43.82
N LYS A 155 -48.80 6.96 45.09
CA LYS A 155 -47.90 6.95 46.25
C LYS A 155 -46.90 5.78 46.25
N ASP A 156 -47.27 4.65 45.64
CA ASP A 156 -46.45 3.43 45.61
C ASP A 156 -45.39 3.46 44.50
N THR A 157 -45.36 4.50 43.67
CA THR A 157 -44.38 4.62 42.60
C THR A 157 -43.06 5.19 43.12
N LEU A 158 -41.96 4.50 42.83
CA LEU A 158 -40.62 5.00 43.13
C LEU A 158 -40.25 6.06 42.09
N VAL A 159 -40.19 7.32 42.51
CA VAL A 159 -39.65 8.38 41.69
C VAL A 159 -38.13 8.33 41.74
N THR A 160 -37.50 8.18 40.58
CA THR A 160 -36.03 8.18 40.48
C THR A 160 -35.50 9.58 40.80
N PRO A 161 -34.57 9.73 41.75
CA PRO A 161 -34.05 11.02 42.16
C PRO A 161 -33.20 11.63 41.04
N LEU A 162 -33.05 12.95 41.06
CA LEU A 162 -32.09 13.63 40.22
C LEU A 162 -30.67 13.19 40.59
N PHE A 163 -29.73 13.27 39.63
CA PHE A 163 -28.31 13.01 39.87
C PHE A 163 -27.75 13.79 41.08
N LYS A 164 -28.15 15.06 41.26
CA LYS A 164 -27.72 15.88 42.41
C LYS A 164 -28.29 15.38 43.73
N GLU A 165 -29.54 14.92 43.74
CA GLU A 165 -30.23 14.39 44.93
C GLU A 165 -29.62 13.06 45.36
N PHE A 166 -29.30 12.19 44.40
CA PHE A 166 -28.67 10.90 44.68
C PHE A 166 -27.31 11.06 45.37
N TYR A 167 -26.52 12.05 44.93
CA TYR A 167 -25.16 12.32 45.43
C TYR A 167 -25.09 13.44 46.48
N ALA A 168 -26.22 13.89 47.03
CA ALA A 168 -26.29 15.08 47.91
C ALA A 168 -25.35 15.02 49.13
N HIS A 169 -25.17 13.82 49.71
CA HIS A 169 -24.35 13.61 50.91
C HIS A 169 -22.96 13.00 50.60
N THR A 170 -22.53 13.01 49.34
CA THR A 170 -21.22 12.45 48.95
C THR A 170 -20.16 13.54 48.82
N ASP A 171 -18.89 13.14 48.89
CA ASP A 171 -17.78 14.04 48.65
C ASP A 171 -17.80 14.62 47.22
N TYR A 172 -17.40 15.90 47.10
CA TYR A 172 -17.42 16.64 45.84
C TYR A 172 -16.55 15.97 44.77
N LYS A 173 -15.39 15.41 45.13
CA LYS A 173 -14.51 14.73 44.17
C LYS A 173 -15.19 13.50 43.56
N SER A 174 -15.93 12.76 44.39
CA SER A 174 -16.67 11.57 43.96
C SER A 174 -17.84 11.94 43.05
N TYR A 175 -18.58 13.00 43.40
CA TYR A 175 -19.62 13.58 42.56
C TYR A 175 -19.07 14.04 41.21
N ALA A 176 -17.99 14.83 41.20
CA ALA A 176 -17.38 15.37 39.98
C ALA A 176 -16.86 14.26 39.06
N LYS A 177 -16.21 13.23 39.62
CA LYS A 177 -15.76 12.06 38.85
C LYS A 177 -16.93 11.36 38.17
N ARG A 178 -18.04 11.17 38.88
CA ARG A 178 -19.23 10.53 38.30
C ARG A 178 -19.92 11.42 37.26
N ALA A 179 -20.01 12.72 37.51
CA ALA A 179 -20.58 13.70 36.59
C ALA A 179 -19.79 13.73 35.28
N HIS A 180 -18.46 13.73 35.36
CA HIS A 180 -17.58 13.59 34.21
C HIS A 180 -17.91 12.30 33.45
N LEU A 181 -17.88 11.13 34.10
CA LEU A 181 -18.21 9.88 33.41
C LEU A 181 -19.56 9.89 32.69
N LYS A 182 -20.59 10.55 33.26
CA LYS A 182 -21.91 10.68 32.64
C LYS A 182 -21.94 11.60 31.42
N LEU A 183 -21.11 12.65 31.39
CA LEU A 183 -21.06 13.62 30.28
C LEU A 183 -20.32 13.08 29.05
N TRP A 184 -19.39 12.15 29.25
CA TRP A 184 -18.54 11.58 28.21
C TRP A 184 -19.00 10.19 27.71
N SER A 185 -20.04 9.62 28.34
CA SER A 185 -20.73 8.39 27.90
C SER A 185 -21.94 8.72 27.06
#